data_AF-K1UFR7-F1
#
_entry.id   AF-K1UFR7-F1
#
_cell.length_a   1.000
_cell.length_b   1.000
_cell.length_c   1.000
_cell.angle_alpha   90.00
_cell.angle_beta   90.00
_cell.angle_gamma   90.00
#
_symmetry.space_group_name_H-M   'P 1'
#
loop_
_entity.id
_entity.type
_entity.pdbx_description
1 polymer ?
#
loop_
_entity_poly.entity_id
_entity_poly.type
_entity_poly.pdbx_seq_one_letter_code
_entity_poly.pdbx_strand_id
1 'polypeptide(L)'
;MLLSSLRREKLTEYLLLLQFGLFTNGLERFDEAYEQGLIYRIMTTNSIYQSPELLKREWYINVDITKFTATFIDRLNHDASISDLLNPIEKL
;
A
#
# COMPACT_ATOMS: atom_id res chain seq x y z
N MET A 1 -2.14 11.51 14.58
CA MET A 1 -3.13 12.59 14.37
C MET A 1 -4.41 12.06 13.71
N LEU A 2 -4.33 11.32 12.60
CA LEU A 2 -5.53 10.76 11.92
C LEU A 2 -6.16 9.57 12.67
N LEU A 3 -5.36 8.54 13.01
CA LEU A 3 -5.81 7.39 13.80
C LEU A 3 -6.34 7.79 15.19
N SER A 4 -5.70 8.77 15.83
CA SER A 4 -6.14 9.32 17.11
C SER A 4 -7.50 10.00 17.04
N SER A 5 -7.88 10.56 15.88
CA SER A 5 -9.21 11.14 15.65
C SER A 5 -10.28 10.09 15.39
N LEU A 6 -9.90 8.99 14.72
CA LEU A 6 -10.75 7.84 14.42
C LEU A 6 -11.05 6.97 15.66
N ARG A 7 -10.18 7.01 16.68
CA ARG A 7 -10.29 6.32 17.99
C ARG A 7 -11.60 6.60 18.76
N ARG A 8 -12.40 7.60 18.38
CA ARG A 8 -13.71 7.87 19.01
C ARG A 8 -14.75 6.79 18.67
N GLU A 9 -14.55 6.03 17.60
CA GLU A 9 -15.43 4.93 17.21
C GLU A 9 -14.74 3.59 17.50
N LYS A 10 -15.15 2.96 18.61
CA LYS A 10 -14.35 2.03 19.42
C LYS A 10 -14.15 0.62 18.84
N LEU A 11 -14.47 0.34 17.57
CA LEU A 11 -14.72 -1.03 17.10
C LEU A 11 -14.16 -1.43 15.73
N THR A 12 -13.41 -0.57 15.04
CA THR A 12 -12.97 -0.89 13.67
C THR A 12 -11.46 -1.02 13.60
N GLU A 13 -10.99 -2.22 13.30
CA GLU A 13 -9.61 -2.47 12.86
C GLU A 13 -9.35 -1.70 11.56
N TYR A 14 -8.37 -0.78 11.56
CA TYR A 14 -8.11 0.07 10.39
C TYR A 14 -7.15 -0.62 9.41
N LEU A 15 -7.62 -0.78 8.17
CA LEU A 15 -6.80 -1.12 7.01
C LEU A 15 -6.34 0.18 6.34
N LEU A 16 -5.03 0.36 6.20
CA LEU A 16 -4.45 1.52 5.53
C LEU A 16 -3.99 1.12 4.12
N LEU A 17 -4.49 1.85 3.11
CA LEU A 17 -4.13 1.68 1.70
C LEU A 17 -3.41 2.95 1.23
N LEU A 18 -2.16 2.82 0.82
CA LEU A 18 -1.34 3.96 0.39
C LEU A 18 -0.55 3.56 -0.86
N GLN A 19 -0.45 4.46 -1.85
CA GLN A 19 0.41 4.19 -3.01
C GLN A 19 1.88 4.10 -2.59
N PHE A 20 2.36 5.03 -1.75
CA PHE A 20 3.77 5.14 -1.38
C PHE A 20 3.96 5.07 0.15
N GLY A 21 4.55 3.99 0.64
CA GLY A 21 4.94 3.83 2.05
C GLY A 21 6.31 4.45 2.36
N LEU A 22 6.39 5.77 2.53
CA LEU A 22 7.70 6.44 2.68
C LEU A 22 8.43 6.12 4.00
N PHE A 23 7.71 5.87 5.09
CA PHE A 23 8.26 5.51 6.42
C PHE A 23 9.48 6.32 6.88
N THR A 24 9.52 7.62 6.56
CA THR A 24 10.71 8.49 6.76
C THR A 24 11.09 8.68 8.22
N ASN A 25 10.16 8.50 9.15
CA ASN A 25 10.38 8.58 10.59
C ASN A 25 10.57 7.20 11.24
N GLY A 26 10.90 6.17 10.46
CA GLY A 26 11.06 4.80 10.93
C GLY A 26 9.74 4.04 11.07
N LEU A 27 9.85 2.81 11.59
CA LEU A 27 8.76 1.83 11.66
C LEU A 27 8.15 1.67 13.07
N GLU A 28 8.86 2.11 14.11
CA GLU A 28 8.52 1.87 15.53
C GLU A 28 7.09 2.32 15.89
N ARG A 29 6.69 3.51 15.42
CA ARG A 29 5.34 4.04 15.68
C ARG A 29 4.22 3.21 15.04
N PHE A 30 4.53 2.48 13.97
CA PHE A 30 3.57 1.58 13.32
C PHE A 30 3.51 0.24 14.04
N ASP A 31 4.63 -0.21 14.60
CA ASP A 31 4.69 -1.39 15.46
C ASP A 31 3.84 -1.20 16.71
N GLU A 32 4.03 -0.09 17.43
CA GLU A 32 3.22 0.27 18.59
C GLU A 32 1.73 0.34 18.24
N ALA A 33 1.39 0.93 17.08
CA ALA A 33 0.01 1.05 16.64
C ALA A 33 -0.60 -0.32 16.28
N TYR A 34 0.18 -1.25 15.73
CA TYR A 34 -0.25 -2.62 15.47
C TYR A 34 -0.47 -3.39 16.78
N GLU A 35 0.47 -3.32 17.72
CA GLU A 35 0.37 -3.96 19.04
C GLU A 35 -0.82 -3.45 19.86
N GLN A 36 -1.14 -2.16 19.75
CA GLN A 36 -2.31 -1.55 20.39
C GLN A 36 -3.64 -1.84 19.66
N GLY A 37 -3.61 -2.58 18.53
CA GLY A 37 -4.79 -2.85 17.72
C GLY A 37 -5.35 -1.64 16.98
N LEU A 38 -4.57 -0.56 16.82
CA LEU A 38 -4.98 0.65 16.11
C LEU A 38 -4.85 0.53 14.59
N ILE A 39 -4.01 -0.40 14.11
CA ILE A 39 -3.83 -0.72 12.70
C ILE A 39 -3.86 -2.23 12.58
N TYR A 40 -4.63 -2.76 11.62
CA TYR A 40 -4.61 -4.18 11.32
C TYR A 40 -3.58 -4.50 10.24
N ARG A 41 -3.61 -3.76 9.13
CA ARG A 41 -2.67 -3.91 8.02
C ARG A 41 -2.42 -2.58 7.32
N ILE A 42 -1.22 -2.46 6.75
CA ILE A 42 -0.83 -1.39 5.84
C ILE A 42 -0.42 -2.02 4.52
N MET A 43 -1.12 -1.65 3.46
CA MET A 43 -0.82 -2.09 2.10
C MET A 43 -0.21 -0.93 1.32
N THR A 44 0.99 -1.14 0.78
CA THR A 44 1.60 -0.16 -0.14
C THR A 44 2.18 -0.84 -1.37
N THR A 45 2.32 -0.10 -2.47
CA THR A 45 2.90 -0.67 -3.67
C THR A 45 4.42 -0.75 -3.57
N ASN A 46 5.03 -1.58 -4.39
CA ASN A 46 6.49 -1.61 -4.60
C ASN A 46 7.00 -0.51 -5.55
N SER A 47 6.28 0.60 -5.72
CA SER A 47 6.72 1.74 -6.55
C SER A 47 7.83 2.58 -5.91
N ILE A 48 8.24 2.23 -4.70
CA ILE A 48 9.38 2.82 -3.98
C ILE A 48 10.20 1.69 -3.35
N TYR A 49 11.44 2.00 -2.98
CA TYR A 49 12.27 1.06 -2.23
C TYR A 49 11.60 0.66 -0.91
N GLN A 50 11.60 -0.65 -0.63
CA GLN A 50 11.09 -1.25 0.59
C GLN A 50 12.25 -1.93 1.31
N SER A 51 12.51 -1.53 2.55
CA SER A 51 13.62 -2.12 3.30
C SER A 51 13.31 -3.58 3.69
N PRO A 52 14.32 -4.45 3.83
CA PRO A 52 14.11 -5.83 4.29
C PRO A 52 13.43 -5.91 5.66
N GLU A 53 13.63 -4.92 6.53
CA GLU A 53 13.00 -4.82 7.85
C GLU A 53 11.51 -4.54 7.74
N LEU A 54 11.10 -3.67 6.81
CA LEU A 54 9.68 -3.40 6.54
C LEU A 54 8.97 -4.65 6.03
N LEU A 55 9.60 -5.37 5.09
CA LEU A 55 9.03 -6.59 4.48
C LEU A 55 8.82 -7.74 5.46
N LYS A 56 9.47 -7.71 6.63
CA LYS A 56 9.31 -8.71 7.70
C LYS A 56 8.20 -8.38 8.68
N ARG A 57 7.60 -7.18 8.64
CA ARG A 57 6.56 -6.79 9.59
C ARG A 57 5.23 -7.46 9.26
N GLU A 58 4.62 -8.08 10.25
CA GLU A 58 3.33 -8.78 10.09
C GLU A 58 2.20 -7.85 9.65
N TRP A 59 2.26 -6.58 10.07
CA TRP A 59 1.27 -5.56 9.70
C TRP A 59 1.45 -5.05 8.27
N TYR A 60 2.55 -5.37 7.58
CA TYR A 60 2.86 -4.83 6.28
C TYR A 60 2.52 -5.80 5.14
N ILE A 61 1.88 -5.28 4.09
CA ILE A 61 1.60 -6.02 2.86
C ILE A 61 2.21 -5.24 1.69
N ASN A 62 3.11 -5.91 0.97
CA ASN A 62 3.60 -5.41 -0.31
C ASN A 62 2.59 -5.74 -1.42
N VAL A 63 2.09 -4.72 -2.10
CA VAL A 63 1.27 -4.86 -3.30
C VAL A 63 2.20 -4.76 -4.51
N ASP A 64 2.52 -5.91 -5.10
CA ASP A 64 3.36 -5.96 -6.29
C ASP A 64 2.62 -5.45 -7.52
N ILE A 65 3.08 -4.34 -8.09
CA ILE A 65 2.56 -3.78 -9.34
C ILE A 65 3.51 -3.97 -10.52
N THR A 66 4.56 -4.79 -10.39
CA THR A 66 5.58 -5.02 -11.45
C THR A 66 4.94 -5.44 -12.76
N LYS A 67 3.94 -6.34 -12.71
CA LYS A 67 3.18 -6.76 -13.89
C LYS A 67 2.45 -5.60 -14.57
N PHE A 68 1.86 -4.70 -13.78
CA PHE A 68 1.13 -3.55 -14.30
C PHE A 68 2.10 -2.54 -14.94
N THR A 69 3.23 -2.26 -14.28
CA THR A 69 4.31 -1.44 -14.84
C THR A 69 4.88 -2.03 -16.13
N ALA A 70 5.15 -3.33 -16.17
CA ALA A 70 5.63 -4.01 -17.38
C ALA A 70 4.62 -3.91 -18.53
N THR A 71 3.32 -4.05 -18.23
CA THR A 71 2.25 -3.90 -19.23
C THR A 71 2.21 -2.47 -19.80
N PHE A 72 2.39 -1.44 -18.96
CA PHE A 72 2.49 -0.07 -19.45
C PHE A 72 3.68 0.13 -20.37
N ILE A 73 4.86 -0.37 -19.97
CA ILE A 73 6.07 -0.28 -20.80
C ILE A 73 5.85 -0.95 -22.15
N ASP A 74 5.30 -2.17 -22.16
CA ASP A 74 5.03 -2.93 -23.38
C ASP A 74 4.06 -2.21 -24.32
N ARG A 75 2.92 -1.72 -23.80
CA ARG A 75 1.92 -1.01 -24.61
C ARG A 75 2.47 0.28 -25.19
N LEU A 76 3.16 1.08 -24.37
CA LEU A 76 3.79 2.32 -24.83
C LEU A 76 4.87 2.06 -25.88
N ASN A 77 5.64 0.97 -25.75
CA ASN A 77 6.67 0.59 -26.71
C ASN A 77 6.09 0.13 -28.07
N HIS A 78 4.84 -0.35 -28.10
CA HIS A 78 4.16 -0.80 -29.31
C HIS A 78 3.13 0.21 -29.85
N ASP A 79 3.17 1.46 -29.41
CA ASP A 79 2.19 2.51 -29.75
C ASP A 79 0.73 2.07 -29.54
N ALA A 80 0.52 1.14 -28.60
CA ALA A 80 -0.79 0.61 -28.28
C ALA A 80 -1.47 1.46 -27.21
N SER A 81 -2.80 1.54 -27.26
CA SER A 81 -3.58 2.27 -26.26
C SER A 81 -3.40 1.67 -24.86
N ILE A 82 -3.43 2.55 -23.85
CA ILE A 82 -3.42 2.21 -22.42
C ILE A 82 -4.78 2.50 -21.75
N SER A 83 -5.77 3.00 -22.50
CA SER A 83 -7.06 3.44 -21.92
C SER A 83 -7.84 2.31 -21.25
N ASP A 84 -7.74 1.09 -21.81
CA ASP A 84 -8.30 -0.15 -21.25
C ASP A 84 -7.65 -0.51 -19.90
N LEU A 85 -6.36 -0.24 -19.74
CA LEU A 85 -5.65 -0.51 -18.48
C LEU A 85 -6.07 0.42 -17.34
N LEU A 86 -6.55 1.63 -17.67
CA LEU A 86 -7.00 2.64 -16.71
C LEU A 86 -8.43 2.43 -16.23
N ASN A 87 -9.19 1.53 -16.87
CA ASN A 87 -10.56 1.22 -16.48
C ASN A 87 -10.61 -0.05 -15.60
N PRO A 88 -10.76 0.07 -14.27
CA PRO A 88 -10.78 -1.09 -13.37
C PRO A 88 -12.06 -1.94 -13.48
N ILE A 89 -13.15 -1.40 -14.05
CA ILE A 89 -14.45 -2.09 -14.11
C ILE A 89 -14.40 -3.30 -15.06
N GLU A 90 -13.58 -3.25 -16.10
CA GLU A 90 -13.47 -4.35 -17.09
C GLU A 90 -12.70 -5.57 -16.56
N LYS A 91 -12.07 -5.47 -15.37
CA LYS A 91 -11.24 -6.53 -14.76
C LYS A 91 -11.88 -7.19 -13.53
N LEU A 92 -13.08 -6.77 -13.12
CA LEU A 92 -13.87 -7.33 -12.02
C LEU A 92 -14.88 -8.37 -12.53
#